data_AF-A0A2A5HQQ4-F1
#
_entry.id   AF-A0A2A5HQQ4-F1
#
_cell.length_a   1.000
_cell.length_b   1.000
_cell.length_c   1.000
_cell.angle_alpha   90.00
_cell.angle_beta   90.00
_cell.angle_gamma   90.00
#
_symmetry.space_group_name_H-M   'P 1'
#
loop_
_entity.id
_entity.type
_entity.pdbx_description
1 polymer ?
#
loop_
_entity_poly.entity_id
_entity_poly.type
_entity_poly.pdbx_seq_one_letter_code
_entity_poly.pdbx_strand_id
1 'polypeptide(L)' 'MEDKEFILQRICNFAGQEFDPNSDEQVENILRKKFNVYLPQRRSMNDSLVSCISDHEIIKLIKEYRGVE' A
#
# COMPACT_ATOMS: atom_id res chain seq x y z
N MET A 1 1.02 1.98 20.22
CA MET A 1 1.75 2.45 19.03
C MET A 1 2.35 1.21 18.42
N GLU A 2 1.56 0.46 17.65
CA GLU A 2 2.14 -0.62 16.85
C GLU A 2 3.03 0.04 15.82
N ASP A 3 4.30 -0.34 15.86
CA ASP A 3 5.42 0.42 15.37
C ASP A 3 5.27 0.66 13.86
N LYS A 4 5.07 1.92 13.44
CA LYS A 4 5.07 2.28 12.01
C LYS A 4 6.27 1.70 11.28
N GLU A 5 7.39 1.57 11.98
CA GLU A 5 8.61 0.93 11.53
C GLU A 5 8.43 -0.57 11.22
N PHE A 6 7.70 -1.31 12.06
CA PHE A 6 7.35 -2.71 11.82
C PHE A 6 6.45 -2.88 10.60
N ILE A 7 5.44 -2.02 10.45
CA ILE A 7 4.56 -2.04 9.29
C ILE A 7 5.35 -1.70 8.02
N LEU A 8 6.21 -0.68 8.07
CA LEU A 8 7.09 -0.31 6.96
C LEU A 8 8.02 -1.45 6.56
N GLN A 9 8.70 -2.08 7.52
CA GLN A 9 9.54 -3.25 7.29
C GLN A 9 8.77 -4.37 6.59
N ARG A 10 7.54 -4.65 7.06
CA ARG A 10 6.69 -5.69 6.46
C ARG A 10 6.29 -5.33 5.03
N ILE A 11 5.89 -4.09 4.78
CA ILE A 11 5.54 -3.57 3.46
C ILE A 11 6.73 -3.68 2.49
N CYS A 12 7.93 -3.26 2.92
CA CYS A 12 9.15 -3.36 2.11
C CYS A 12 9.53 -4.82 1.84
N ASN A 13 9.39 -5.71 2.83
CA ASN A 13 9.61 -7.14 2.65
C ASN A 13 8.63 -7.74 1.63
N PHE A 14 7.35 -7.36 1.67
CA PHE A 14 6.36 -7.79 0.68
C PHE A 14 6.69 -7.29 -0.72
N ALA A 15 7.05 -6.01 -0.86
CA ALA A 15 7.44 -5.43 -2.14
C ALA A 15 8.77 -5.98 -2.67
N GLY A 16 9.61 -6.54 -1.78
CA GLY A 16 10.97 -6.97 -2.08
C GLY A 16 11.90 -5.81 -2.42
N GLN A 17 11.52 -4.58 -2.07
CA GLN A 17 12.31 -3.37 -2.22
C GLN A 17 11.82 -2.31 -1.22
N GLU A 18 12.69 -1.37 -0.89
CA GLU A 18 12.32 -0.22 -0.10
C GLU A 18 11.54 0.78 -0.95
N PHE A 19 10.40 1.23 -0.45
CA PHE A 19 9.61 2.28 -1.06
C PHE A 19 8.87 3.07 0.01
N ASP A 20 8.46 4.29 -0.32
CA ASP A 20 7.70 5.13 0.60
C ASP A 20 6.19 4.83 0.49
N PRO A 21 5.53 4.29 1.54
CA PRO A 21 4.11 3.99 1.46
C PRO A 21 3.23 5.24 1.51
N ASN A 22 3.74 6.42 1.87
CA ASN A 22 2.98 7.68 1.79
C ASN A 22 2.99 8.27 0.37
N SER A 23 3.94 7.87 -0.48
CA SER A 23 4.03 8.30 -1.86
C SER A 23 3.08 7.48 -2.74
N ASP A 24 2.03 8.14 -3.24
CA ASP A 24 1.03 7.51 -4.12
C ASP A 24 1.66 6.94 -5.39
N GLU A 25 2.63 7.64 -5.98
CA GLU A 25 3.34 7.20 -7.19
C GLU A 25 4.14 5.91 -6.94
N GLN A 26 4.88 5.85 -5.82
CA GLN A 26 5.64 4.65 -5.48
C GLN A 26 4.72 3.47 -5.20
N VAL A 27 3.66 3.69 -4.42
CA VAL A 27 2.68 2.65 -4.11
C VAL A 27 2.03 2.11 -5.38
N GLU A 28 1.57 2.99 -6.29
CA GLU A 28 0.98 2.58 -7.56
C GLU A 28 1.97 1.75 -8.40
N ASN A 29 3.21 2.21 -8.50
CA ASN A 29 4.24 1.53 -9.27
C ASN A 29 4.59 0.15 -8.69
N ILE A 30 4.65 0.01 -7.37
CA ILE A 30 4.87 -1.28 -6.69
C ILE A 30 3.69 -2.22 -6.89
N LEU A 31 2.47 -1.75 -6.64
CA LEU A 31 1.25 -2.54 -6.83
C LEU A 31 1.15 -3.05 -8.27
N ARG A 32 1.41 -2.19 -9.25
CA ARG A 32 1.36 -2.55 -10.66
C ARG A 32 2.50 -3.47 -11.10
N LYS A 33 3.75 -3.15 -10.75
CA LYS A 33 4.92 -3.92 -11.25
C LYS A 33 5.12 -5.24 -10.50
N LYS A 34 4.89 -5.26 -9.19
CA LYS A 34 5.22 -6.41 -8.34
C LYS A 34 4.01 -7.31 -8.11
N PHE A 35 2.85 -6.72 -7.87
CA PHE A 35 1.63 -7.45 -7.55
C PHE A 35 0.68 -7.60 -8.74
N ASN A 36 1.01 -6.96 -9.87
CA ASN A 36 0.13 -6.88 -11.05
C ASN A 36 -1.28 -6.37 -10.70
N VAL A 37 -1.35 -5.48 -9.70
CA VAL A 37 -2.58 -4.87 -9.19
C VAL A 37 -2.79 -3.54 -9.88
N TYR A 38 -3.97 -3.38 -10.45
CA TYR A 38 -4.39 -2.15 -11.09
C TYR A 38 -5.44 -1.51 -10.19
N LEU A 39 -5.09 -0.38 -9.59
CA LEU A 39 -6.02 0.36 -8.76
C LEU A 39 -7.13 0.97 -9.63
N PRO A 40 -8.39 0.95 -9.17
CA PRO A 40 -9.47 1.63 -9.86
C PRO A 40 -9.23 3.15 -9.81
N GLN A 41 -9.57 3.85 -10.89
CA GLN A 41 -9.59 5.31 -10.89
C GLN A 41 -10.67 5.81 -9.93
N ARG A 42 -10.24 6.42 -8.82
CA ARG A 42 -11.11 7.03 -7.80
C ARG A 42 -10.66 8.47 -7.53
N ARG A 43 -11.42 9.17 -6.68
CA ARG A 43 -11.14 10.56 -6.29
C ARG A 43 -9.82 10.72 -5.54
N SER A 44 -9.32 9.66 -4.89
CA SER A 44 -8.07 9.67 -4.14
C SER A 44 -7.48 8.27 -4.04
N MET A 45 -6.16 8.17 -3.89
CA MET A 45 -5.44 6.90 -3.74
C MET A 45 -5.99 6.06 -2.57
N ASN A 46 -6.31 6.69 -1.45
CA ASN A 46 -6.87 6.01 -0.28
C ASN A 46 -8.21 5.34 -0.59
N ASP A 47 -9.06 5.96 -1.40
CA ASP A 47 -10.35 5.42 -1.84
C ASP A 47 -10.14 4.19 -2.74
N SER A 48 -9.15 4.26 -3.64
CA SER A 48 -8.73 3.12 -4.46
C SER A 48 -8.18 1.96 -3.61
N LEU A 49 -7.34 2.25 -2.61
CA LEU A 49 -6.79 1.25 -1.69
C LEU A 49 -7.91 0.58 -0.87
N VAL A 50 -8.86 1.34 -0.34
CA VAL A 50 -10.02 0.79 0.39
C VAL A 50 -10.85 -0.13 -0.49
N SER A 51 -11.05 0.22 -1.76
CA SER A 51 -11.82 -0.61 -2.70
C SER A 51 -11.13 -1.93 -3.07
N CYS A 52 -9.82 -2.06 -2.87
CA CYS A 52 -9.02 -3.24 -3.21
C CYS A 52 -8.43 -3.94 -1.97
N ILE A 53 -8.82 -3.53 -0.76
CA ILE A 53 -8.24 -4.04 0.49
C ILE A 53 -8.48 -5.54 0.72
N SER A 54 -9.58 -6.06 0.18
CA SER A 54 -9.95 -7.47 0.31
C SER A 54 -9.10 -8.38 -0.57
N ASP A 55 -8.52 -7.86 -1.64
CA ASP A 55 -7.78 -8.65 -2.62
C ASP A 55 -6.31 -8.86 -2.23
N HIS A 56 -5.70 -7.92 -1.48
CA HIS A 56 -4.27 -7.97 -1.18
C HIS A 56 -3.90 -7.50 0.23
N GLU A 57 -3.19 -8.34 0.98
CA GLU A 57 -2.67 -8.02 2.33
C GLU A 57 -1.77 -6.77 2.33
N ILE A 58 -0.98 -6.56 1.28
CA ILE A 58 -0.11 -5.37 1.19
C ILE A 58 -0.91 -4.07 1.17
N ILE A 59 -2.10 -4.05 0.57
CA ILE A 59 -2.96 -2.86 0.53
C ILE A 59 -3.47 -2.54 1.93
N LYS A 60 -3.82 -3.57 2.71
CA LYS A 60 -4.20 -3.42 4.12
C LYS A 60 -3.05 -2.83 4.95
N LEU A 61 -1.82 -3.33 4.76
CA LEU A 61 -0.64 -2.81 5.46
C LEU A 61 -0.34 -1.36 5.09
N ILE A 62 -0.40 -1.00 3.80
CA ILE A 62 -0.18 0.38 3.34
C ILE A 62 -1.22 1.32 3.93
N LYS A 63 -2.49 0.90 3.97
CA LYS A 63 -3.57 1.67 4.59
C LYS A 63 -3.32 1.90 6.09
N GLU A 64 -2.93 0.84 6.81
CA GLU A 64 -2.60 0.88 8.24
C GLU A 64 -1.40 1.81 8.51
N TYR A 65 -0.36 1.75 7.67
CA TYR A 65 0.80 2.65 7.77
C TYR A 65 0.44 4.12 7.56
N ARG A 66 -0.41 4.39 6.55
CA ARG A 66 -0.91 5.75 6.27
C ARG A 66 -1.85 6.27 7.35
N GLY A 67 -2.34 5.40 8.25
CA GLY A 67 -3.26 5.78 9.32
C GLY A 67 -4.62 6.25 8.79
N VAL A 68 -5.04 5.72 7.65
CA VAL A 68 -6.34 6.04 7.04
C VAL A 68 -7.30 4.91 7.41
N GLU A 69 -8.35 5.20 8.18
CA GLU A 69 -9.38 4.22 8.57
C GLU A 69 -10.42 3.94 7.48
#